data_AF-C9JDR3-F1
#
_entry.id   AF-C9JDR3-F1
#
_cell.length_a   1.000
_cell.length_b   1.000
_cell.length_c   1.000
_cell.angle_alpha   90.00
_cell.angle_beta   90.00
_cell.angle_gamma   90.00
#
_symmetry.space_group_name_H-M   'P 1'
#
loop_
_entity.id
_entity.type
_entity.pdbx_description
1 polymer ?
#
loop_
_entity_poly.entity_id
_entity_poly.type
_entity_poly.pdbx_seq_one_letter_code
_entity_poly.pdbx_strand_id
1 'polypeptide(L)'
;MMHKYKISEAKNCLVDKHIAFIGDSRIRQLFYSFVKIINPQFKEEGNKHENIPFEDKTASVKVDFLWHPEVNGSMKQCIKVWTEDSIAKPHVIVAGAATWSIKIHNGSSEALSQYKMNITSIAPL
;
A
#
# COMPACT_ATOMS: atom_id res chain seq x y z
N MET A 1 1.68 4.32 -26.24
CA MET A 1 2.59 3.87 -25.15
C MET A 1 2.21 4.63 -23.88
N MET A 2 2.35 4.00 -22.71
CA MET A 2 2.17 4.70 -21.43
C MET A 2 3.30 5.72 -21.21
N HIS A 3 2.96 6.87 -20.61
CA HIS A 3 3.92 7.92 -20.27
C HIS A 3 4.95 7.42 -19.26
N LYS A 4 6.22 7.82 -19.42
CA LYS A 4 7.29 7.54 -18.45
C LYS A 4 7.56 8.81 -17.66
N TYR A 5 7.12 8.85 -16.41
CA TYR A 5 7.29 10.02 -15.55
C TYR A 5 8.77 10.25 -15.20
N LYS A 6 9.20 11.51 -15.31
CA LYS A 6 10.49 11.97 -14.77
C LYS A 6 10.37 12.16 -13.26
N ILE A 7 11.51 12.12 -12.56
CA ILE A 7 11.58 12.38 -11.11
C ILE A 7 10.94 13.73 -10.75
N SER A 8 11.24 14.79 -11.51
CA SER A 8 10.67 16.11 -11.28
C SER A 8 9.15 16.16 -11.48
N GLU A 9 8.62 15.45 -12.49
CA GLU A 9 7.18 15.36 -12.73
C GLU A 9 6.48 14.65 -11.56
N ALA A 10 7.05 13.53 -11.10
CA ALA A 10 6.50 12.78 -9.97
C ALA A 10 6.55 13.60 -8.68
N LYS A 11 7.70 14.21 -8.36
CA LYS A 11 7.84 15.06 -7.17
C LYS A 11 6.87 16.24 -7.20
N ASN A 12 6.77 16.95 -8.32
CA ASN A 12 5.86 18.09 -8.46
C ASN A 12 4.39 17.67 -8.31
N CYS A 13 4.02 16.49 -8.82
CA CYS A 13 2.66 15.97 -8.67
C CYS A 13 2.33 15.56 -7.23
N LEU A 14 3.34 15.06 -6.49
CA LEU A 14 3.18 14.47 -5.17
C LEU A 14 3.49 15.43 -4.02
N VAL A 15 3.76 16.72 -4.29
CA VAL A 15 4.05 17.71 -3.24
C VAL A 15 2.98 17.69 -2.15
N ASP A 16 3.45 17.61 -0.90
CA ASP A 16 2.62 17.54 0.32
C ASP A 16 1.60 16.38 0.32
N LYS A 17 1.86 15.31 -0.46
CA LYS A 17 1.00 14.13 -0.49
C LYS A 17 1.51 13.03 0.42
N HIS A 18 0.53 12.37 1.03
CA HIS A 18 0.69 11.14 1.79
C HIS A 18 0.00 10.00 1.04
N ILE A 19 0.75 8.96 0.71
CA ILE A 19 0.27 7.77 0.00
C ILE A 19 0.49 6.55 0.90
N ALA A 20 -0.53 5.71 1.03
CA ALA A 20 -0.44 4.47 1.78
C ALA A 20 -0.60 3.25 0.86
N PHE A 21 0.38 2.37 0.87
CA PHE A 21 0.32 1.04 0.28
C PHE A 21 0.03 0.03 1.38
N ILE A 22 -1.05 -0.73 1.27
CA ILE A 22 -1.47 -1.71 2.30
C ILE A 22 -1.66 -3.09 1.68
N GLY A 23 -0.92 -4.08 2.16
CA GLY A 23 -1.04 -5.40 1.54
C GLY A 23 0.06 -6.41 1.81
N ASP A 24 0.14 -7.36 0.88
CA ASP A 24 1.14 -8.42 0.85
C ASP A 24 2.42 -8.04 0.08
N SER A 25 3.26 -9.04 -0.22
CA SER A 25 4.52 -8.87 -0.94
C SER A 25 4.37 -8.23 -2.32
N ARG A 26 3.24 -8.38 -3.01
CA ARG A 26 2.98 -7.75 -4.31
C ARG A 26 2.78 -6.24 -4.16
N ILE A 27 2.04 -5.82 -3.15
CA ILE A 27 1.87 -4.39 -2.84
C ILE A 27 3.19 -3.77 -2.37
N ARG A 28 4.01 -4.51 -1.63
CA ARG A 28 5.36 -4.07 -1.27
C ARG A 28 6.26 -3.82 -2.49
N GLN A 29 6.18 -4.68 -3.50
CA GLN A 29 6.91 -4.50 -4.76
C GLN A 29 6.43 -3.27 -5.54
N LEU A 30 5.12 -2.99 -5.53
CA LEU A 30 4.56 -1.77 -6.11
C LEU A 30 5.02 -0.52 -5.34
N PHE A 31 5.04 -0.57 -4.01
CA PHE A 31 5.61 0.48 -3.16
C PHE A 31 7.05 0.80 -3.56
N TYR A 32 7.93 -0.21 -3.65
CA TYR A 32 9.32 0.01 -4.06
C TYR A 32 9.44 0.59 -5.47
N SER A 33 8.61 0.11 -6.39
CA SER A 33 8.57 0.63 -7.76
C SER A 33 8.13 2.10 -7.78
N PHE A 34 7.13 2.46 -6.96
CA PHE A 34 6.64 3.83 -6.82
C PHE A 34 7.68 4.76 -6.21
N VAL A 35 8.29 4.37 -5.09
CA VAL A 35 9.32 5.16 -4.41
C VAL A 35 10.55 5.36 -5.31
N LYS A 36 10.94 4.36 -6.12
CA LYS A 36 12.06 4.50 -7.06
C LYS A 36 11.81 5.50 -8.19
N ILE A 37 10.56 5.86 -8.48
CA ILE A 37 10.26 6.98 -9.41
C ILE A 37 10.64 8.32 -8.76
N ILE A 38 10.48 8.44 -7.44
CA ILE A 38 10.77 9.66 -6.65
C ILE A 38 12.26 9.73 -6.28
N ASN A 39 12.82 8.61 -5.85
CA ASN A 39 14.20 8.46 -5.44
C ASN A 39 14.77 7.12 -5.99
N PRO A 40 15.45 7.14 -7.14
CA PRO A 40 16.03 5.93 -7.74
C PRO A 40 17.09 5.24 -6.89
N GLN A 41 17.69 5.95 -5.93
CA GLN A 41 18.71 5.40 -5.02
C GLN A 41 18.09 4.71 -3.80
N PHE A 42 16.76 4.73 -3.65
CA PHE A 42 16.09 4.06 -2.55
C PHE A 42 16.29 2.54 -2.67
N LYS A 43 16.90 1.97 -1.62
CA LYS A 43 17.21 0.56 -1.55
C LYS A 43 16.09 -0.21 -0.90
N GLU A 44 15.93 -1.47 -1.32
CA GLU A 44 14.99 -2.41 -0.71
C GLU A 44 15.61 -2.99 0.56
N GLU A 45 15.71 -2.16 1.59
CA GLU A 45 16.28 -2.50 2.89
C GLU A 45 15.19 -2.71 3.94
N GLY A 46 15.49 -3.51 4.97
CA GLY A 46 14.55 -3.86 6.04
C GLY A 46 14.17 -5.33 6.06
N ASN A 47 13.51 -5.75 7.15
CA ASN A 47 13.05 -7.12 7.26
C ASN A 47 11.87 -7.39 6.31
N LYS A 48 11.74 -8.66 5.91
CA LYS A 48 10.52 -9.10 5.23
C LYS A 48 9.36 -9.01 6.22
N HIS A 49 8.18 -8.66 5.71
CA HIS A 49 6.92 -8.68 6.45
C HIS A 49 6.76 -7.59 7.52
N GLU A 50 7.36 -6.42 7.32
CA GLU A 50 7.24 -5.25 8.20
C GLU A 50 6.71 -4.02 7.45
N ASN A 51 6.28 -3.01 8.22
CA ASN A 51 5.92 -1.71 7.70
C ASN A 51 7.17 -0.96 7.27
N ILE A 52 7.09 -0.23 6.15
CA ILE A 52 8.23 0.48 5.57
C ILE A 52 7.83 1.93 5.28
N PRO A 53 8.38 2.92 5.99
CA PRO A 53 8.17 4.32 5.68
C PRO A 53 9.15 4.79 4.60
N PHE A 54 8.70 5.74 3.78
CA PHE A 54 9.53 6.55 2.90
C PHE A 54 9.12 8.01 3.01
N GLU A 55 10.10 8.90 3.06
CA GLU A 55 9.89 10.35 3.11
C GLU A 55 10.86 11.07 2.18
N ASP A 56 10.34 11.92 1.29
CA ASP A 56 11.13 12.86 0.52
C ASP A 56 10.98 14.26 1.15
N LYS A 57 11.95 14.64 1.97
CA LYS A 57 11.91 15.92 2.70
C LYS A 57 11.91 17.16 1.80
N THR A 58 12.44 17.05 0.58
CA THR A 58 12.50 18.18 -0.36
C THR A 58 11.13 18.52 -0.93
N ALA A 59 10.31 17.51 -1.23
CA ALA A 59 8.96 17.69 -1.75
C ALA A 59 7.86 17.40 -0.72
N SER A 60 8.22 17.20 0.56
CA SER A 60 7.32 16.82 1.65
C SER A 60 6.41 15.63 1.31
N VAL A 61 6.93 14.66 0.56
CA VAL A 61 6.16 13.47 0.15
C VAL A 61 6.34 12.38 1.18
N LYS A 62 5.22 11.82 1.66
CA LYS A 62 5.22 10.65 2.54
C LYS A 62 4.62 9.44 1.81
N VAL A 63 5.32 8.31 1.84
CA VAL A 63 4.81 7.05 1.30
C VAL A 63 5.02 5.96 2.34
N ASP A 64 3.92 5.37 2.82
CA ASP A 64 3.98 4.28 3.80
C ASP A 64 3.61 2.96 3.12
N PHE A 65 4.37 1.90 3.37
CA PHE A 65 3.94 0.52 3.15
C PHE A 65 3.53 -0.10 4.50
N LEU A 66 2.31 -0.64 4.57
CA LEU A 66 1.78 -1.33 5.73
C LEU A 66 1.58 -2.81 5.41
N TRP A 67 2.21 -3.67 6.20
CA TRP A 67 2.13 -5.13 6.04
C TRP A 67 0.81 -5.66 6.60
N HIS A 68 -0.18 -5.79 5.72
CA HIS A 68 -1.45 -6.45 5.98
C HIS A 68 -1.68 -7.49 4.88
N PRO A 69 -1.09 -8.70 5.02
CA PRO A 69 -1.00 -9.66 3.92
C PRO A 69 -2.32 -10.37 3.63
N GLU A 70 -3.33 -10.21 4.47
CA GLU A 70 -4.65 -10.82 4.32
C GLU A 70 -5.75 -9.76 4.49
N VAL A 71 -6.82 -9.91 3.72
CA VAL A 71 -8.03 -9.10 3.87
C VAL A 71 -8.81 -9.60 5.08
N ASN A 72 -8.51 -9.05 6.25
CA ASN A 72 -9.12 -9.44 7.53
C ASN A 72 -9.45 -8.21 8.39
N GLY A 73 -9.89 -8.45 9.64
CA GLY A 73 -10.25 -7.38 10.58
C GLY A 73 -9.12 -6.38 10.87
N SER A 74 -7.86 -6.82 10.83
CA SER A 74 -6.70 -5.92 11.03
C SER A 74 -6.54 -4.93 9.87
N MET A 75 -6.63 -5.42 8.63
CA MET A 75 -6.62 -4.54 7.44
C MET A 75 -7.80 -3.56 7.45
N LYS A 76 -8.99 -4.06 7.79
CA LYS A 76 -10.20 -3.23 7.90
C LYS A 76 -10.05 -2.14 8.95
N GLN A 77 -9.53 -2.48 10.14
CA GLN A 77 -9.33 -1.50 11.21
C GLN A 77 -8.30 -0.43 10.82
N CYS A 78 -7.22 -0.83 10.14
CA CYS A 78 -6.21 0.12 9.63
C CYS A 78 -6.85 1.16 8.70
N ILE A 79 -7.66 0.71 7.73
CA ILE A 79 -8.34 1.61 6.79
C ILE A 79 -9.39 2.47 7.50
N LYS A 80 -10.13 1.89 8.45
CA LYS A 80 -11.20 2.56 9.20
C LYS A 80 -10.67 3.75 10.01
N VAL A 81 -9.49 3.62 10.63
CA VAL A 81 -8.87 4.73 11.39
C VAL A 81 -8.66 5.96 10.50
N TRP A 82 -8.28 5.78 9.23
CA TRP A 82 -8.13 6.90 8.28
C TRP A 82 -9.44 7.51 7.80
N THR A 83 -10.57 6.84 8.03
CA THR A 83 -11.89 7.39 7.72
C THR A 83 -12.50 8.14 8.89
N GLU A 84 -12.13 7.77 10.12
CA GLU A 84 -12.66 8.38 11.34
C GLU A 84 -11.80 9.55 11.85
N ASP A 85 -10.48 9.51 11.62
CA ASP A 85 -9.54 10.57 11.99
C ASP A 85 -9.00 11.31 10.75
N SER A 86 -9.29 12.61 10.67
CA SER A 86 -8.89 13.45 9.54
C SER A 86 -7.42 13.87 9.53
N ILE A 87 -6.72 13.79 10.67
CA ILE A 87 -5.38 14.38 10.82
C ILE A 87 -4.29 13.56 10.11
N ALA A 88 -4.51 12.25 9.93
CA ALA A 88 -3.53 11.33 9.36
C ALA A 88 -4.02 10.57 8.11
N LYS A 89 -5.08 11.07 7.46
CA LYS A 89 -5.69 10.40 6.30
C LYS A 89 -4.77 10.46 5.07
N PRO A 90 -4.38 9.30 4.49
CA PRO A 90 -3.67 9.29 3.23
C PRO A 90 -4.53 9.88 2.11
N HIS A 91 -3.87 10.60 1.19
CA HIS A 91 -4.50 11.14 0.00
C HIS A 91 -4.87 10.02 -0.99
N VAL A 92 -4.07 8.96 -1.03
CA VAL A 92 -4.29 7.77 -1.86
C VAL A 92 -3.99 6.53 -1.04
N ILE A 93 -4.89 5.56 -1.11
CA ILE A 93 -4.70 4.22 -0.56
C ILE A 93 -4.61 3.23 -1.72
N VAL A 94 -3.51 2.49 -1.80
CA VAL A 94 -3.30 1.39 -2.74
C VAL A 94 -3.35 0.09 -1.95
N ALA A 95 -4.39 -0.71 -2.13
CA ALA A 95 -4.65 -1.89 -1.33
C ALA A 95 -4.61 -3.19 -2.15
N GLY A 96 -4.08 -4.27 -1.57
CA GLY A 96 -4.14 -5.61 -2.17
C GLY A 96 -3.48 -6.71 -1.33
N ALA A 97 -4.17 -7.84 -1.15
CA ALA A 97 -3.76 -8.87 -0.20
C ALA A 97 -4.22 -10.29 -0.60
N ALA A 98 -4.06 -10.65 -1.87
CA ALA A 98 -4.52 -11.94 -2.40
C ALA A 98 -3.42 -13.02 -2.41
N THR A 99 -2.17 -12.64 -2.66
CA THR A 99 -1.08 -13.58 -2.93
C THR A 99 -0.73 -14.40 -1.69
N TRP A 100 -0.70 -13.74 -0.53
CA TRP A 100 -0.44 -14.43 0.73
C TRP A 100 -1.57 -15.39 1.09
N SER A 101 -2.83 -14.94 0.99
CA SER A 101 -4.00 -15.79 1.23
C SER A 101 -4.00 -17.03 0.33
N ILE A 102 -3.72 -16.88 -0.98
CA ILE A 102 -3.60 -18.02 -1.90
C ILE A 102 -2.50 -18.99 -1.42
N LYS A 103 -1.33 -18.47 -1.04
CA LYS A 103 -0.19 -19.28 -0.60
C LYS A 103 -0.49 -20.08 0.67
N ILE A 104 -1.01 -19.44 1.71
CA ILE A 104 -1.19 -20.09 3.02
C ILE A 104 -2.41 -21.02 3.06
N HIS A 105 -3.39 -20.80 2.18
CA HIS A 105 -4.59 -21.63 2.08
C HIS A 105 -4.57 -22.57 0.86
N ASN A 106 -3.41 -22.72 0.21
CA ASN A 106 -3.23 -23.62 -0.93
C ASN A 106 -4.28 -23.42 -2.05
N GLY A 107 -4.70 -22.17 -2.27
CA GLY A 107 -5.70 -21.81 -3.28
C GLY A 107 -7.10 -22.41 -3.04
N SER A 108 -7.49 -22.72 -1.80
CA SER A 108 -8.78 -23.36 -1.51
C SER A 108 -9.99 -22.50 -1.88
N SER A 109 -11.10 -23.16 -2.21
CA SER A 109 -12.38 -22.49 -2.55
C SER A 109 -12.97 -21.76 -1.35
N GLU A 110 -12.74 -22.28 -0.15
CA GLU A 110 -13.15 -21.67 1.11
C GLU A 110 -12.41 -20.34 1.32
N ALA A 111 -11.08 -20.33 1.14
CA ALA A 111 -10.28 -19.12 1.29
C ALA A 111 -10.62 -18.07 0.22
N LEU A 112 -10.91 -18.49 -1.01
CA LEU A 112 -11.41 -17.60 -2.05
C LEU A 112 -12.76 -16.97 -1.66
N SER A 113 -13.68 -17.78 -1.11
CA SER A 113 -14.98 -17.30 -0.65
C SER A 113 -14.86 -16.31 0.50
N GLN A 114 -13.98 -16.59 1.48
CA GLN A 114 -13.67 -15.68 2.59
C GLN A 114 -13.04 -14.38 2.10
N TYR A 115 -12.06 -14.44 1.19
CA TYR A 115 -11.45 -13.27 0.58
C TYR A 115 -12.51 -12.37 -0.10
N LYS A 116 -13.42 -12.98 -0.87
CA LYS A 116 -14.51 -12.26 -1.54
C LYS A 116 -15.44 -11.57 -0.54
N MET A 117 -15.84 -12.25 0.54
CA MET A 117 -16.67 -11.64 1.58
C MET A 117 -15.93 -10.48 2.28
N ASN A 118 -14.69 -10.70 2.69
CA ASN A 118 -13.94 -9.73 3.46
C ASN A 118 -13.61 -8.47 2.64
N ILE A 119 -13.24 -8.61 1.35
CA ILE A 119 -12.93 -7.45 0.51
C ILE A 119 -14.17 -6.59 0.24
N THR A 120 -15.34 -7.22 0.09
CA THR A 120 -16.60 -6.46 -0.03
C THR A 120 -16.97 -5.72 1.24
N SER A 121 -16.48 -6.16 2.41
CA SER A 121 -16.74 -5.50 3.71
C SER A 121 -15.84 -4.30 4.00
N ILE A 122 -14.85 -4.02 3.13
CA ILE A 122 -14.00 -2.82 3.20
C ILE A 122 -14.74 -1.61 2.61
N ALA A 123 -15.74 -1.82 1.77
CA ALA A 123 -16.62 -0.79 1.20
C ALA A 123 -18.08 -1.00 1.67
N PRO A 124 -18.94 0.03 1.68
CA PRO A 124 -18.62 1.42 1.38
C PRO A 124 -18.03 2.09 2.63
N LEU A 125 -16.88 2.74 2.45
CA LEU A 125 -16.51 3.85 3.33
C LEU A 125 -17.38 5.05 2.99
#